data_AF-A0A7Z8JYG0-F1
#
_entry.id   AF-A0A7Z8JYG0-F1
#
_cell.length_a   1.000
_cell.length_b   1.000
_cell.length_c   1.000
_cell.angle_alpha   90.00
_cell.angle_beta   90.00
_cell.angle_gamma   90.00
#
_symmetry.space_group_name_H-M   'P 1'
#
loop_
_entity.id
_entity.type
_entity.pdbx_description
1 polymer ?
#
loop_
_entity_poly.entity_id
_entity_poly.type
_entity_poly.pdbx_seq_one_letter_code
_entity_poly.pdbx_strand_id
1 'polypeptide(L)'
;MPDYVAHLTVPDVPDDETRAGMADALGALRDDAPPGFVGPGRVTFDLRGEAPDFDTAVRAAHTHAAEILDDLAWEVEIEVLG
;
A
#
# COMPACT_ATOMS: atom_id res chain seq x y z
N MET A 1 -20.13 3.24 -6.77
CA MET A 1 -19.55 2.61 -5.57
C MET A 1 -18.71 3.67 -4.90
N PRO A 2 -18.63 3.78 -3.56
CA PRO A 2 -17.71 4.72 -2.94
C PRO A 2 -16.27 4.37 -3.31
N ASP A 3 -15.49 5.41 -3.61
CA ASP A 3 -14.05 5.31 -3.75
C ASP A 3 -13.42 5.17 -2.36
N TYR A 4 -12.29 4.49 -2.27
CA TYR A 4 -11.46 4.47 -1.08
C TYR A 4 -9.97 4.55 -1.42
N VAL A 5 -9.19 4.99 -0.45
CA VAL A 5 -7.73 4.92 -0.45
C VAL A 5 -7.31 3.95 0.64
N ALA A 6 -6.47 2.98 0.29
CA ALA A 6 -5.78 2.12 1.24
C ALA A 6 -4.35 2.64 1.42
N HIS A 7 -4.01 3.01 2.65
CA HIS A 7 -2.67 3.38 3.07
C HIS A 7 -1.96 2.12 3.55
N LEU A 8 -1.09 1.56 2.72
CA LEU A 8 -0.34 0.34 3.01
C LEU A 8 1.06 0.69 3.49
N THR A 9 1.34 0.52 4.78
CA THR A 9 2.63 0.79 5.39
C THR A 9 3.47 -0.49 5.48
N VAL A 10 4.67 -0.46 4.90
CA VAL A 10 5.69 -1.51 5.00
C VAL A 10 6.85 -0.95 5.85
N PRO A 11 7.18 -1.54 7.01
CA PRO A 11 8.14 -0.97 7.96
C PRO A 11 9.61 -1.17 7.57
N ASP A 12 9.91 -2.19 6.77
CA ASP A 12 11.28 -2.64 6.48
C ASP A 12 11.52 -2.77 4.96
N VAL A 13 11.31 -1.67 4.22
CA VAL A 13 11.64 -1.64 2.79
C VAL A 13 13.16 -1.48 2.64
N PRO A 14 13.86 -2.40 1.97
CA PRO A 14 15.32 -2.49 2.05
C PRO A 14 16.08 -1.40 1.28
N ASP A 15 15.54 -0.93 0.15
CA ASP A 15 16.18 0.02 -0.76
C ASP A 15 15.16 0.62 -1.74
N ASP A 16 15.60 1.61 -2.53
CA ASP A 16 14.76 2.31 -3.51
C ASP A 16 14.30 1.45 -4.68
N GLU A 17 15.10 0.47 -5.10
CA GLU A 17 14.74 -0.42 -6.20
C GLU A 17 13.58 -1.32 -5.77
N THR A 18 13.68 -1.88 -4.57
CA THR A 18 12.62 -2.70 -3.98
C THR A 18 11.37 -1.86 -3.72
N ARG A 19 11.51 -0.65 -3.17
CA ARG A 19 10.40 0.30 -3.00
C ARG A 19 9.67 0.56 -4.32
N ALA A 20 10.42 0.86 -5.39
CA ALA A 20 9.85 1.14 -6.70
C ALA A 20 9.16 -0.09 -7.29
N GLY A 21 9.74 -1.29 -7.13
CA GLY A 21 9.12 -2.54 -7.52
C GLY A 21 7.82 -2.83 -6.76
N MET A 22 7.78 -2.57 -5.45
CA MET A 22 6.56 -2.69 -4.65
C MET A 22 5.50 -1.69 -5.12
N ALA A 23 5.86 -0.42 -5.34
CA ALA A 23 4.92 0.61 -5.81
C ALA A 23 4.26 0.22 -7.13
N ASP A 24 5.04 -0.29 -8.09
CA ASP A 24 4.55 -0.74 -9.39
C ASP A 24 3.65 -1.98 -9.26
N ALA A 25 4.10 -3.01 -8.54
CA ALA A 25 3.34 -4.24 -8.34
C ALA A 25 2.02 -4.01 -7.59
N LEU A 26 2.03 -3.12 -6.61
CA LEU A 26 0.84 -2.70 -5.86
C LEU A 26 -0.10 -1.82 -6.69
N GLY A 27 0.40 -1.18 -7.74
CA GLY A 27 -0.35 -0.13 -8.45
C GLY A 27 -0.56 1.12 -7.60
N ALA A 28 0.41 1.45 -6.75
CA ALA A 28 0.33 2.58 -5.84
C ALA A 28 0.27 3.91 -6.61
N LEU A 29 -0.62 4.80 -6.18
CA LEU A 29 -0.75 6.15 -6.74
C LEU A 29 0.40 7.06 -6.29
N ARG A 30 0.85 6.86 -5.06
CA ARG A 30 1.96 7.59 -4.43
C ARG A 30 2.53 6.77 -3.28
N ASP A 31 3.73 7.12 -2.88
CA ASP A 31 4.38 6.62 -1.69
C ASP A 31 5.02 7.77 -0.89
N ASP A 32 5.16 7.61 0.43
CA ASP A 32 5.71 8.65 1.31
C ASP A 32 7.25 8.62 1.43
N ALA A 33 7.93 7.76 0.65
CA ALA A 33 9.37 7.62 0.79
C ALA A 33 10.11 8.95 0.56
N PRO A 34 11.08 9.29 1.42
CA PRO A 34 11.85 10.52 1.28
C PRO A 34 12.64 10.53 -0.04
N PRO A 35 12.88 11.72 -0.63
CA PRO A 35 13.71 11.82 -1.82
C PRO A 35 15.12 11.31 -1.53
N GLY A 36 15.59 10.35 -2.35
CA GLY A 36 16.86 9.67 -2.12
C GLY A 36 16.81 8.61 -1.02
N PHE A 37 15.66 7.93 -0.87
CA PHE A 37 15.52 6.75 -0.02
C PHE A 37 16.64 5.73 -0.31
N VAL A 38 17.33 5.27 0.72
CA VAL A 38 18.42 4.28 0.61
C VAL A 38 18.18 3.02 1.45
N GLY A 39 17.09 3.03 2.23
CA GLY A 39 16.68 1.95 3.14
C GLY A 39 17.71 1.54 4.22
N PRO A 40 17.36 0.53 5.05
CA PRO A 40 16.01 0.03 5.27
C PRO A 40 15.14 1.06 6.01
N GLY A 41 13.85 1.15 5.66
CA GLY A 41 12.95 2.10 6.30
C GLY A 41 11.48 1.88 6.01
N ARG A 42 10.65 2.60 6.77
CA ARG A 42 9.19 2.57 6.65
C ARG A 42 8.75 3.38 5.44
N VAL A 43 7.90 2.79 4.61
CA VAL A 43 7.26 3.44 3.46
C VAL A 43 5.78 3.11 3.45
N THR A 44 4.94 4.11 3.23
CA THR A 44 3.50 4.00 3.07
C THR A 44 3.12 4.23 1.62
N PHE A 45 2.40 3.28 1.04
CA PHE A 45 1.89 3.31 -0.33
C PHE A 45 0.40 3.60 -0.30
N ASP A 46 -0.07 4.52 -1.13
CA ASP A 46 -1.49 4.80 -1.28
C ASP A 46 -2.05 4.07 -2.50
N LEU A 47 -2.99 3.15 -2.26
CA LEU A 47 -3.70 2.42 -3.30
C LEU A 47 -5.13 2.93 -3.41
N ARG A 48 -5.61 3.21 -4.62
CA ARG A 48 -7.03 3.54 -4.83
C ARG A 48 -7.81 2.32 -5.23
N GLY A 49 -8.99 2.15 -4.65
CA GLY A 49 -9.92 1.11 -5.02
C GLY A 49 -11.37 1.58 -4.98
N GLU A 50 -12.25 0.74 -5.51
CA GLU A 50 -13.69 0.92 -5.45
C GLU A 50 -14.29 -0.29 -4.73
N ALA A 51 -15.12 -0.05 -3.73
CA ALA A 51 -15.80 -1.12 -2.99
C ALA A 51 -17.23 -0.69 -2.64
N PRO A 52 -18.18 -1.63 -2.50
CA PRO A 52 -19.55 -1.32 -2.10
C PRO A 52 -19.66 -0.79 -0.66
N ASP A 53 -18.74 -1.18 0.22
CA ASP A 53 -18.71 -0.85 1.66
C ASP A 53 -17.28 -0.95 2.24
N PHE A 54 -17.10 -0.43 3.45
CA PHE A 54 -15.81 -0.39 4.15
C PHE A 54 -15.23 -1.79 4.41
N ASP A 55 -16.04 -2.74 4.86
CA ASP A 55 -15.60 -4.13 5.09
C ASP A 55 -15.05 -4.77 3.81
N THR A 56 -15.70 -4.52 2.68
CA THR A 56 -15.26 -4.99 1.38
C THR A 56 -13.97 -4.29 0.93
N ALA A 57 -13.83 -2.98 1.17
CA ALA A 57 -12.60 -2.24 0.91
C ALA A 57 -11.41 -2.81 1.70
N VAL A 58 -11.59 -3.03 3.01
CA VAL A 58 -10.58 -3.64 3.89
C VAL A 58 -10.16 -5.01 3.36
N ARG A 59 -11.12 -5.90 3.05
CA ARG A 59 -10.82 -7.24 2.54
C ARG A 59 -10.09 -7.22 1.20
N ALA A 60 -10.52 -6.35 0.28
CA ALA A 60 -9.90 -6.21 -1.02
C ALA A 60 -8.44 -5.73 -0.89
N ALA A 61 -8.22 -4.68 -0.09
CA ALA A 61 -6.88 -4.13 0.15
C ALA A 61 -5.97 -5.15 0.85
N HIS A 62 -6.47 -5.86 1.87
CA HIS A 62 -5.70 -6.91 2.56
C HIS A 62 -5.34 -8.06 1.62
N THR A 63 -6.29 -8.51 0.78
CA THR A 63 -6.04 -9.62 -0.16
C THR A 63 -4.98 -9.21 -1.17
N HIS A 64 -5.13 -8.04 -1.78
CA HIS A 64 -4.17 -7.49 -2.74
C HIS A 64 -2.78 -7.31 -2.12
N ALA A 65 -2.68 -6.72 -0.94
CA ALA A 65 -1.41 -6.57 -0.22
C ALA A 65 -0.77 -7.93 0.11
N ALA A 66 -1.55 -8.91 0.56
CA ALA A 66 -1.05 -10.25 0.85
C ALA A 66 -0.50 -10.96 -0.40
N GLU A 67 -1.16 -10.83 -1.55
CA GLU A 67 -0.71 -11.43 -2.81
C GLU A 67 0.61 -10.84 -3.33
N ILE A 68 0.87 -9.57 -3.04
CA ILE A 68 2.09 -8.88 -3.52
C ILE A 68 3.24 -8.96 -2.53
N LEU A 69 2.95 -8.86 -1.23
CA LEU A 69 3.98 -8.75 -0.19
C LEU A 69 4.42 -10.09 0.39
N ASP A 70 3.66 -11.17 0.14
CA ASP A 70 3.86 -12.63 0.35
C ASP A 70 4.40 -13.10 1.73
N ASP A 71 5.37 -12.41 2.33
CA ASP A 71 5.98 -12.69 3.64
C ASP A 71 6.45 -11.42 4.41
N LEU A 72 6.29 -10.23 3.84
CA LEU A 72 6.67 -8.98 4.49
C LEU A 72 5.63 -8.58 5.55
N ALA A 73 6.08 -7.94 6.63
CA ALA A 73 5.19 -7.27 7.55
C ALA A 73 4.60 -6.02 6.88
N TRP A 74 3.29 -5.81 7.04
CA TRP A 74 2.61 -4.62 6.55
C TRP A 74 1.38 -4.31 7.38
N GLU A 75 0.99 -3.04 7.36
CA GLU A 75 -0.21 -2.50 7.99
C GLU A 75 -1.03 -1.81 6.91
N VAL A 76 -2.36 -1.92 6.95
CA VAL A 76 -3.24 -1.23 6.00
C VAL A 76 -4.32 -0.44 6.73
N GLU A 77 -4.48 0.81 6.34
CA GLU A 77 -5.54 1.70 6.84
C GLU A 77 -6.42 2.13 5.66
N ILE A 78 -7.75 2.12 5.84
CA ILE A 78 -8.69 2.45 4.77
C ILE A 78 -9.35 3.80 5.05
N GLU A 79 -9.26 4.71 4.09
CA GLU A 79 -9.97 5.98 4.05
C GLU A 79 -11.02 5.97 2.93
N VAL A 80 -12.30 6.11 3.28
CA VAL A 80 -13.39 6.20 2.28
C VAL A 80 -13.49 7.63 1.77
N LEU A 81 -13.43 7.80 0.45
CA LEU A 81 -13.61 9.09 -0.22
C LEU A 81 -15.11 9.31 -0.45
N GLY A 82 -15.67 10.30 0.25
CA GLY A 82 -17.10 10.65 0.22
C GLY A 82 -17.51 11.56 -0.93
#